data_AF-A0A6A4HRM4-F1
#
_entry.id   AF-A0A6A4HRM4-F1
#
_cell.length_a   1.000
_cell.length_b   1.000
_cell.length_c   1.000
_cell.angle_alpha   90.00
_cell.angle_beta   90.00
_cell.angle_gamma   90.00
#
_symmetry.space_group_name_H-M   'P 1'
#
loop_
_entity.id
_entity.type
_entity.pdbx_description
1 polymer ?
#
loop_
_entity_poly.entity_id
_entity_poly.type
_entity_poly.pdbx_seq_one_letter_code
_entity_poly.pdbx_strand_id
1 'polypeptide(L)'
;MNAAIFLEIGSGSGCVTLDAIQTSFTQALHSRLKNSVDIICFNPPYVPTVSTEVSEAQDLRGIEGSWAGGSDGMQMTNIFLSVVHVRFFFLPSNRNYLVALKENNIPEIQSRMKRLHQLESKIVLSRRAGWEHLSIVRFKLASPDHK
;
A
#
# COMPACT_ATOMS: atom_id res chain seq x y z
N MET A 1 -10.48 -12.65 8.91
CA MET A 1 -9.50 -12.35 7.85
C MET A 1 -10.24 -12.09 6.56
N ASN A 2 -10.35 -10.83 6.10
CA ASN A 2 -10.43 -10.44 4.69
C ASN A 2 -10.61 -8.91 4.58
N ALA A 3 -9.51 -8.19 4.32
CA ALA A 3 -9.60 -6.84 3.81
C ALA A 3 -10.01 -6.92 2.34
N ALA A 4 -11.16 -6.35 1.96
CA ALA A 4 -11.53 -6.21 0.57
C ALA A 4 -10.67 -5.11 -0.05
N ILE A 5 -9.56 -5.51 -0.68
CA ILE A 5 -8.70 -4.60 -1.42
C ILE A 5 -9.12 -4.66 -2.87
N PHE A 6 -9.64 -3.54 -3.38
CA PHE A 6 -9.88 -3.36 -4.80
C PHE A 6 -8.53 -3.11 -5.48
N LEU A 7 -8.04 -4.12 -6.20
CA LEU A 7 -6.88 -3.96 -7.08
C LEU A 7 -7.37 -3.53 -8.46
N GLU A 8 -7.03 -2.30 -8.84
CA GLU A 8 -7.29 -1.78 -10.19
C GLU A 8 -6.09 -2.09 -11.10
N ILE A 9 -6.33 -2.82 -12.20
CA ILE A 9 -5.33 -3.09 -13.23
C ILE A 9 -5.81 -2.43 -14.52
N GLY A 10 -5.26 -1.26 -14.85
CA GLY A 10 -5.56 -0.57 -16.10
C GLY A 10 -4.43 -0.66 -17.10
N SER A 11 -4.67 -1.21 -18.29
CA SER A 11 -3.82 -0.98 -19.46
C SER A 11 -4.25 0.32 -20.11
N GLY A 12 -3.44 1.37 -20.03
CA GLY A 12 -3.82 2.69 -20.52
C GLY A 12 -4.09 2.71 -22.03
N SER A 13 -5.38 2.79 -22.42
CA SER A 13 -5.92 3.44 -23.63
C SER A 13 -7.45 3.29 -23.65
N GLY A 14 -8.20 4.38 -23.47
CA GLY A 14 -9.58 4.59 -23.97
C GLY A 14 -10.75 3.71 -23.48
N CYS A 15 -10.49 2.49 -23.03
CA CYS A 15 -11.43 1.56 -22.40
C CYS A 15 -10.61 0.79 -21.36
N VAL A 16 -10.77 1.16 -20.09
CA VAL A 16 -10.08 0.49 -18.99
C VAL A 16 -10.94 -0.70 -18.59
N THR A 17 -10.47 -1.91 -18.85
CA THR A 17 -11.07 -3.11 -18.25
C THR A 17 -10.75 -3.10 -16.76
N LEU A 18 -11.78 -3.20 -15.93
CA LEU A 18 -11.65 -3.24 -14.48
C LEU A 18 -12.04 -4.63 -13.99
N ASP A 19 -11.06 -5.37 -13.47
CA ASP A 19 -11.28 -6.66 -12.84
C ASP A 19 -11.18 -6.51 -11.32
N ALA A 20 -12.31 -6.66 -10.62
CA ALA A 20 -12.34 -6.64 -9.16
C ALA A 20 -12.23 -8.07 -8.61
N ILE A 21 -11.34 -8.27 -7.64
CA ILE A 21 -11.11 -9.57 -7.03
C ILE A 21 -11.19 -9.43 -5.51
N GLN A 22 -12.10 -10.19 -4.89
CA GLN A 22 -12.17 -10.26 -3.44
C GLN A 22 -11.10 -11.22 -2.92
N THR A 23 -10.03 -10.68 -2.36
CA THR A 23 -8.92 -11.47 -1.78
C THR A 23 -8.27 -10.68 -0.65
N SER A 24 -7.54 -11.38 0.24
CA SER A 24 -6.60 -10.73 1.13
C SER A 24 -5.40 -10.23 0.31
N PHE A 25 -5.18 -8.91 0.28
CA PHE A 25 -4.14 -8.24 -0.50
C PHE A 25 -4.04 -8.75 -1.94
N THR A 26 -2.94 -9.42 -2.30
CA THR A 26 -2.72 -10.00 -3.64
C THR A 26 -2.60 -11.51 -3.60
N GLN A 27 -3.02 -12.16 -2.50
CA GLN A 27 -2.75 -13.57 -2.23
C GLN A 27 -3.21 -14.51 -3.34
N ALA A 28 -4.43 -14.32 -3.84
CA ALA A 28 -4.98 -15.13 -4.94
C ALA A 28 -4.27 -14.92 -6.29
N LEU A 29 -3.46 -13.86 -6.42
CA LEU A 29 -2.86 -13.41 -7.68
C LEU A 29 -1.34 -13.44 -7.68
N HIS A 30 -0.70 -13.80 -6.56
CA HIS A 30 0.74 -13.72 -6.38
C HIS A 30 1.57 -14.33 -7.52
N SER A 31 1.24 -15.55 -7.93
CA SER A 31 1.98 -16.25 -9.00
C SER A 31 1.77 -15.60 -10.36
N ARG A 32 0.55 -15.12 -10.63
CA ARG A 32 0.17 -14.53 -11.92
C ARG A 32 0.68 -13.10 -12.11
N LEU A 33 0.78 -12.33 -11.03
CA LEU A 33 1.18 -10.93 -11.08
C LEU A 33 2.69 -10.73 -10.96
N LYS A 34 3.46 -11.80 -10.70
CA LYS A 34 4.91 -11.71 -10.54
C LYS A 34 5.53 -11.09 -11.79
N ASN A 35 6.24 -9.97 -11.62
CA ASN A 35 6.85 -9.18 -12.70
C ASN A 35 5.88 -8.61 -13.74
N SER A 36 4.57 -8.62 -13.47
CA SER A 36 3.53 -8.15 -14.42
C SER A 36 2.81 -6.91 -13.92
N VAL A 37 3.29 -6.30 -12.83
CA VAL A 37 2.67 -5.14 -12.21
C VAL A 37 3.59 -3.94 -12.34
N ASP A 38 3.19 -2.96 -13.15
CA ASP A 38 3.92 -1.72 -13.33
C ASP A 38 3.64 -0.71 -12.22
N ILE A 39 2.38 -0.61 -11.80
CA ILE A 39 1.93 0.36 -10.81
C ILE A 39 1.13 -0.36 -9.73
N ILE A 40 1.43 -0.03 -8.48
CA ILE A 40 0.60 -0.41 -7.33
C ILE A 40 0.15 0.87 -6.63
N CYS A 41 -1.14 1.00 -6.40
CA CYS A 41 -1.71 2.04 -5.57
C CYS A 41 -2.33 1.40 -4.34
N PHE A 42 -2.04 1.94 -3.15
CA PHE A 42 -2.63 1.46 -1.92
C PHE A 42 -3.04 2.63 -1.03
N ASN A 43 -4.35 2.70 -0.78
CA ASN A 43 -4.95 3.58 0.21
C ASN A 43 -5.36 2.70 1.42
N PRO A 44 -4.45 2.46 2.38
CA PRO A 44 -4.71 1.55 3.49
C PRO A 44 -5.78 2.08 4.45
N PRO A 45 -6.35 1.21 5.30
CA PRO A 45 -6.97 1.66 6.54
C PRO A 45 -5.87 2.22 7.46
N TYR A 46 -5.74 3.54 7.52
CA TYR A 46 -4.63 4.25 8.17
C TYR A 46 -4.98 4.88 9.54
N VAL A 47 -6.22 4.72 10.01
CA VAL A 47 -6.70 5.36 11.25
C VAL A 47 -6.31 4.49 12.44
N PRO A 48 -5.67 5.07 13.49
CA PRO A 48 -5.38 4.35 14.71
C PRO A 48 -6.65 3.84 15.41
N THR A 49 -6.71 2.54 15.69
CA THR A 49 -7.83 1.85 16.37
C THR A 49 -7.29 0.83 17.37
N VAL A 50 -8.10 0.37 18.33
CA VAL A 50 -7.62 -0.73 19.20
C VAL A 50 -7.46 -2.00 18.38
N SER A 51 -6.47 -2.84 18.71
CA SER A 51 -6.14 -4.01 17.89
C SER A 51 -7.26 -5.04 17.81
N THR A 52 -8.13 -5.13 18.83
CA THR A 52 -9.34 -5.96 18.82
C THR A 52 -10.34 -5.50 17.76
N GLU A 53 -10.52 -4.18 17.61
CA GLU A 53 -11.40 -3.60 16.57
C GLU A 53 -10.90 -3.92 15.17
N VAL A 54 -9.59 -4.09 14.94
CA VAL A 54 -9.09 -4.50 13.63
C VAL A 54 -9.49 -5.93 13.31
N SER A 55 -9.32 -6.87 14.25
CA SER A 55 -9.74 -8.26 14.02
C SER A 55 -11.24 -8.32 13.78
N GLU A 56 -12.03 -7.66 14.63
CA GLU A 56 -13.49 -7.64 14.52
C GLU A 56 -13.97 -6.96 13.23
N ALA A 57 -13.41 -5.81 12.84
CA ALA A 57 -13.73 -5.14 11.58
C ALA A 57 -13.40 -6.02 10.36
N GLN A 58 -12.28 -6.74 10.41
CA GLN A 58 -11.84 -7.63 9.33
C GLN A 58 -12.61 -8.97 9.30
N ASP A 59 -13.14 -9.41 10.43
CA ASP A 59 -13.92 -10.65 10.56
C ASP A 59 -15.39 -10.42 10.21
N LEU A 60 -15.96 -9.29 10.64
CA LEU A 60 -17.32 -8.87 10.35
C LEU A 60 -17.49 -8.30 8.95
N ARG A 61 -16.38 -7.98 8.25
CA ARG A 61 -16.35 -7.32 6.93
C ARG A 61 -17.21 -6.05 6.89
N GLY A 62 -17.27 -5.36 8.02
CA GLY A 62 -18.00 -4.12 8.16
C GLY A 62 -17.26 -2.96 7.50
N ILE A 63 -17.92 -1.81 7.44
CA ILE A 63 -17.35 -0.59 6.86
C ILE A 63 -16.08 -0.15 7.58
N GLU A 64 -15.92 -0.55 8.85
CA GLU A 64 -14.78 -0.25 9.71
C GLU A 64 -13.46 -0.76 9.12
N GLY A 65 -13.50 -1.84 8.35
CA GLY A 65 -12.34 -2.39 7.67
C GLY A 65 -11.71 -1.46 6.62
N SER A 66 -12.40 -0.38 6.25
CA SER A 66 -11.90 0.65 5.34
C SER A 66 -11.02 1.71 6.02
N TRP A 67 -11.07 1.85 7.35
CA TRP A 67 -10.26 2.84 8.08
C TRP A 67 -9.44 2.26 9.25
N ALA A 68 -9.88 1.17 9.89
CA ALA A 68 -9.26 0.61 11.10
C ALA A 68 -7.86 0.01 10.82
N GLY A 69 -6.82 0.75 11.20
CA GLY A 69 -5.42 0.41 10.90
C GLY A 69 -4.63 -0.19 12.06
N GLY A 70 -5.23 -0.38 13.23
CA GLY A 70 -4.57 -0.88 14.44
C GLY A 70 -3.94 0.23 15.27
N SER A 71 -3.18 -0.10 16.31
CA SER A 71 -2.80 0.85 17.36
C SER A 71 -2.04 2.09 16.87
N ASP A 72 -1.33 1.98 15.74
CA ASP A 72 -0.57 3.06 15.09
C ASP A 72 -1.10 3.38 13.67
N GLY A 73 -2.23 2.77 13.28
CA GLY A 73 -2.78 2.89 11.93
C GLY A 73 -1.95 2.17 10.85
N MET A 74 -0.92 1.41 11.23
CA MET A 74 0.07 0.86 10.29
C MET A 74 0.08 -0.66 10.22
N GLN A 75 -0.74 -1.38 10.98
CA GLN A 75 -0.72 -2.84 11.01
C GLN A 75 -0.91 -3.43 9.61
N MET A 76 -1.96 -3.01 8.90
CA MET A 76 -2.26 -3.50 7.55
C MET A 76 -1.25 -3.00 6.51
N THR A 77 -0.81 -1.75 6.64
CA THR A 77 0.21 -1.15 5.79
C THR A 77 1.54 -1.90 5.90
N ASN A 78 1.94 -2.30 7.10
CA ASN A 78 3.16 -3.05 7.36
C ASN A 78 3.11 -4.45 6.72
N ILE A 79 1.98 -5.15 6.84
CA ILE A 79 1.78 -6.45 6.20
C ILE A 79 1.88 -6.29 4.68
N PHE A 80 1.17 -5.32 4.11
CA PHE A 80 1.21 -5.02 2.68
C PHE A 80 2.64 -4.76 2.18
N LEU A 81 3.36 -3.84 2.84
CA LEU A 81 4.74 -3.49 2.49
C LEU A 81 5.69 -4.69 2.54
N SER A 82 5.47 -5.63 3.47
CA SER A 82 6.30 -6.84 3.60
C SER A 82 6.01 -7.90 2.53
N VAL A 83 4.74 -8.07 2.13
CA VAL A 83 4.31 -9.17 1.26
C VAL A 83 4.30 -8.75 -0.21
N VAL A 84 3.78 -7.56 -0.50
CA VAL A 84 3.51 -7.12 -1.87
C VAL A 84 4.78 -6.53 -2.50
N HIS A 85 5.50 -5.67 -1.80
CA HIS A 85 6.66 -4.99 -2.40
C HIS A 85 7.81 -5.92 -2.75
N VAL A 86 8.13 -6.89 -1.89
CA VAL A 86 9.18 -7.88 -2.14
C VAL A 86 8.92 -8.70 -3.41
N ARG A 87 7.66 -8.80 -3.84
CA ARG A 87 7.23 -9.73 -4.88
C ARG A 87 6.89 -9.11 -6.22
N PHE A 88 6.78 -7.79 -6.30
CA PHE A 88 6.36 -7.12 -7.55
C PHE A 88 7.32 -6.02 -8.02
N PHE A 89 8.28 -5.58 -7.20
CA PHE A 89 9.18 -4.48 -7.55
C PHE A 89 10.57 -4.96 -7.97
N PHE A 90 10.66 -5.48 -9.19
CA PHE A 90 11.92 -5.97 -9.76
C PHE A 90 12.44 -5.10 -10.92
N LEU A 91 11.60 -4.25 -11.49
CA LEU A 91 11.96 -3.41 -12.63
C LEU A 91 12.12 -1.94 -12.21
N PRO A 92 13.12 -1.21 -12.76
CA PRO A 92 13.28 0.23 -12.53
C PRO A 92 12.07 1.08 -12.94
N SER A 93 11.18 0.56 -13.79
CA SER A 93 9.93 1.20 -14.19
C SER A 93 8.84 1.12 -13.12
N ASN A 94 8.86 0.11 -12.23
CA ASN A 94 7.76 -0.13 -11.30
C ASN A 94 7.59 1.03 -10.30
N ARG A 95 6.34 1.41 -10.00
CA ARG A 95 6.01 2.45 -9.02
C ARG A 95 4.96 1.97 -8.01
N ASN A 96 5.19 2.22 -6.71
CA ASN A 96 4.16 2.04 -5.69
C ASN A 96 3.77 3.41 -5.12
N TYR A 97 2.48 3.64 -4.95
CA TYR A 97 1.92 4.83 -4.31
C TYR A 97 1.16 4.39 -3.06
N LEU A 98 1.56 4.95 -1.92
CA LEU A 98 0.95 4.72 -0.62
C LEU A 98 0.34 6.02 -0.11
N VAL A 99 -0.93 5.99 0.27
CA VAL A 99 -1.54 7.07 1.06
C VAL A 99 -1.12 6.88 2.52
N ALA A 100 -0.66 7.95 3.16
CA ALA A 100 -0.29 7.94 4.57
C ALA A 100 -0.73 9.23 5.25
N LEU A 101 -1.14 9.13 6.52
CA LEU A 101 -1.32 10.26 7.42
C LEU A 101 0.03 10.75 7.95
N LYS A 102 0.07 12.00 8.38
CA LYS A 102 1.24 12.59 9.08
C LYS A 102 1.63 11.76 10.30
N GLU A 103 0.64 11.19 10.99
CA GLU A 103 0.76 10.37 12.19
C GLU A 103 1.42 9.00 11.91
N ASN A 104 1.41 8.52 10.66
CA ASN A 104 1.98 7.21 10.29
C ASN A 104 3.53 7.19 10.22
N ASN A 105 4.22 8.21 10.71
CA ASN A 105 5.69 8.32 10.72
C ASN A 105 6.34 7.99 9.37
N ILE A 106 6.00 8.77 8.34
CA ILE A 106 6.50 8.58 6.97
C ILE A 106 8.03 8.40 6.91
N PRO A 107 8.88 9.20 7.59
CA PRO A 107 10.33 9.02 7.56
C PRO A 107 10.80 7.62 7.99
N GLU A 108 10.13 7.00 8.96
CA GLU A 108 10.42 5.63 9.38
C GLU A 108 10.04 4.63 8.29
N ILE A 109 8.86 4.77 7.68
CA ILE A 109 8.43 3.94 6.54
C ILE A 109 9.49 4.00 5.44
N GLN A 110 9.89 5.21 5.04
CA GLN A 110 10.89 5.44 3.99
C GLN A 110 12.22 4.77 4.34
N SER A 111 12.71 4.98 5.57
CA SER A 111 13.99 4.42 6.04
C SER A 111 13.96 2.89 6.09
N ARG A 112 12.84 2.32 6.58
CA ARG A 112 12.64 0.87 6.65
C ARG A 112 12.58 0.26 5.26
N MET A 113 11.83 0.84 4.32
CA MET A 113 11.73 0.33 2.95
C MET A 113 13.05 0.43 2.19
N LYS A 114 13.83 1.50 2.40
CA LYS A 114 15.18 1.61 1.85
C LYS A 114 16.10 0.52 2.40
N ARG A 115 16.10 0.31 3.72
CA ARG A 115 16.97 -0.67 4.40
C ARG A 115 16.63 -2.11 4.05
N LEU A 116 15.35 -2.48 4.07
CA LEU A 116 14.93 -3.88 3.91
C LEU A 116 14.77 -4.29 2.44
N HIS A 117 14.45 -3.36 1.56
CA HIS A 117 14.01 -3.66 0.19
C HIS A 117 14.70 -2.83 -0.89
N GLN A 118 15.69 -2.00 -0.52
CA GLN A 118 16.41 -1.12 -1.46
C GLN A 118 15.45 -0.22 -2.25
N LEU A 119 14.35 0.20 -1.62
CA LEU A 119 13.38 1.09 -2.23
C LEU A 119 13.62 2.53 -1.78
N GLU A 120 13.84 3.40 -2.75
CA GLU A 120 13.81 4.83 -2.52
C GLU A 120 12.38 5.34 -2.57
N SER A 121 12.11 6.38 -1.79
CA SER A 121 10.79 6.97 -1.72
C SER A 121 10.83 8.48 -1.62
N LYS A 122 9.75 9.11 -2.09
CA LYS A 122 9.53 10.55 -1.92
C LYS A 122 8.05 10.83 -1.75
N ILE A 123 7.73 11.90 -1.03
CA ILE A 123 6.38 12.45 -1.01
C ILE A 123 6.16 13.17 -2.34
N VAL A 124 5.13 12.76 -3.09
CA VAL A 124 4.81 13.35 -4.41
C VAL A 124 3.63 14.31 -4.36
N LEU A 125 2.81 14.21 -3.31
CA LEU A 125 1.67 15.08 -3.07
C LEU A 125 1.38 15.09 -1.57
N SER A 126 1.00 16.24 -1.05
CA SER A 126 0.43 16.37 0.31
C SER A 126 -0.79 17.26 0.25
N ARG A 127 -1.82 16.91 1.01
CA ARG A 127 -3.07 17.68 1.08
C ARG A 127 -3.65 17.59 2.49
N ARG A 128 -4.28 18.68 2.92
CA ARG A 128 -5.13 18.68 4.11
C ARG A 128 -6.58 18.40 3.71
N ALA A 129 -7.22 17.48 4.40
CA ALA A 129 -8.64 17.16 4.28
C ALA A 129 -9.26 17.20 5.68
N GLY A 130 -9.95 18.31 6.01
CA GLY A 130 -10.39 18.57 7.38
C GLY A 130 -9.23 18.61 8.38
N TRP A 131 -9.23 17.67 9.32
CA TRP A 131 -8.21 17.52 10.36
C TRP A 131 -7.04 16.63 9.93
N GLU A 132 -7.19 15.89 8.83
CA GLU A 132 -6.20 14.94 8.36
C GLU A 132 -5.17 15.64 7.45
N HIS A 133 -3.89 15.32 7.67
CA HIS A 133 -2.82 15.69 6.76
C HIS A 133 -2.34 14.45 6.00
N LEU A 134 -2.83 14.31 4.77
CA LEU A 134 -2.57 13.18 3.90
C LEU A 134 -1.35 13.45 3.02
N SER A 135 -0.57 12.42 2.80
CA SER A 135 0.57 12.41 1.89
C SER A 135 0.55 11.18 1.00
N ILE A 136 0.94 11.36 -0.26
CA ILE A 136 1.19 10.27 -1.20
C ILE A 136 2.68 10.00 -1.23
N VAL A 137 3.09 8.85 -0.71
CA VAL A 137 4.47 8.36 -0.72
C VAL A 137 4.67 7.48 -1.94
N ARG A 138 5.57 7.87 -2.83
CA ARG A 138 5.91 7.08 -4.02
C ARG A 138 7.21 6.32 -3.80
N PHE A 139 7.20 5.01 -3.97
CA PHE A 139 8.37 4.14 -3.94
C PHE A 139 8.81 3.72 -5.35
N LYS A 140 10.12 3.51 -5.51
CA LYS A 140 10.78 2.90 -6.68
C LYS A 140 12.02 2.13 -6.22
N LEU A 141 12.53 1.24 -7.05
CA LEU A 141 13.84 0.63 -6.81
C LEU A 141 14.91 1.73 -6.76
N ALA A 142 15.85 1.62 -5.82
CA ALA A 142 17.02 2.48 -5.76
C ALA A 142 17.83 2.32 -7.06
N SER A 143 18.30 3.43 -7.61
CA SER A 143 19.27 3.35 -8.70
C SER A 143 20.59 2.81 -8.14
N PRO A 144 21.34 1.99 -8.89
CA PRO A 144 22.70 1.64 -8.49
C PRO A 144 23.51 2.93 -8.30
N ASP A 145 24.22 3.04 -7.18
CA ASP A 145 25.20 4.11 -6.97
C ASP A 145 26.24 3.99 -8.09
N HIS A 146 26.27 4.95 -9.01
CA HIS A 146 27.34 5.07 -9.98
C HIS A 146 28.55 5.65 -9.22
N LYS A 147 29.40 4.77 -8.71
CA LYS A 147 30.75 5.13 -8.26
C LYS A 147 31.69 5.21 -9.45
#